data_AF-A0A2D4NWQ9-F1
#
_entry.id   AF-A0A2D4NWQ9-F1
#
_cell.length_a   1.000
_cell.length_b   1.000
_cell.length_c   1.000
_cell.angle_alpha   90.00
_cell.angle_beta   90.00
_cell.angle_gamma   90.00
#
_symmetry.space_group_name_H-M   'P 1'
#
loop_
_entity.id
_entity.type
_entity.pdbx_description
1 polymer ?
#
loop_
_entity_poly.entity_id
_entity_poly.type
_entity_poly.pdbx_seq_one_letter_code
_entity_poly.pdbx_strand_id
1 'polypeptide(L)'
;EETAKQKIEFRPELFLLGILKGEYNKTDSYIILHITTAARIIYAQHWKQGDIPQEGSVIRKILDCAEMDRLTLELKDREESMYYSVWDAWYIWFENGKKSNTVIN
;
A
#
# COMPACT_ATOMS: atom_id res chain seq x y z
N GLU A 1 16.44 -4.40 20.41
CA GLU A 1 16.17 -3.28 19.50
C GLU A 1 14.70 -2.95 19.53
N GLU A 2 14.40 -1.76 20.03
CA GLU A 2 13.07 -1.23 20.21
C GLU A 2 12.61 -0.71 18.85
N THR A 3 11.74 -1.46 18.15
CA THR A 3 11.13 -0.97 16.92
C THR A 3 10.30 0.24 17.31
N ALA A 4 10.78 1.44 16.96
CA ALA A 4 10.02 2.66 17.11
C ALA A 4 8.74 2.50 16.30
N LYS A 5 7.65 2.06 16.96
CA LYS A 5 6.30 2.08 16.43
C LYS A 5 6.00 3.54 16.13
N GLN A 6 6.30 4.00 14.91
CA GLN A 6 5.87 5.31 14.47
C GLN A 6 4.36 5.36 14.68
N LYS A 7 3.92 6.24 15.59
CA LYS A 7 2.50 6.49 15.79
C LYS A 7 2.01 7.21 14.53
N ILE A 8 1.47 6.45 13.60
CA ILE A 8 0.74 7.00 12.47
C ILE A 8 -0.47 7.73 13.05
N GLU A 9 -0.55 9.05 12.86
CA GLU A 9 -1.75 9.81 13.19
C GLU A 9 -2.83 9.43 12.16
N PHE A 10 -3.67 8.44 12.50
CA PHE A 10 -4.71 7.97 11.59
C PHE A 10 -5.85 8.99 11.51
N ARG A 11 -5.73 9.90 10.54
CA ARG A 11 -6.78 10.85 10.14
C ARG A 11 -7.29 10.49 8.74
N PRO A 12 -8.36 9.69 8.63
CA PRO A 12 -8.87 9.19 7.36
C PRO A 12 -9.06 10.30 6.31
N GLU A 13 -9.42 11.50 6.72
CA GLU A 13 -9.65 12.66 5.85
C GLU A 13 -8.35 13.12 5.17
N LEU A 14 -7.24 13.15 5.91
CA LEU A 14 -5.92 13.50 5.36
C LEU A 14 -5.41 12.39 4.45
N PHE A 15 -5.59 11.14 4.88
CA PHE A 15 -5.28 9.96 4.06
C PHE A 15 -6.14 9.87 2.82
N LEU A 16 -7.37 10.38 2.79
CA LEU A 16 -8.19 10.47 1.58
C LEU A 16 -7.72 11.60 0.66
N LEU A 17 -7.14 12.67 1.21
CA LEU A 17 -6.62 13.81 0.43
C LEU A 17 -5.16 13.63 -0.04
N GLY A 18 -4.48 12.56 0.36
CA GLY A 18 -3.08 12.31 0.02
C GLY A 18 -2.11 13.10 0.88
N ILE A 19 -2.61 13.67 1.98
CA ILE A 19 -1.83 14.46 2.92
C ILE A 19 -1.30 13.51 3.99
N LEU A 20 0.02 13.28 3.96
CA LEU A 20 0.72 12.57 5.01
C LEU A 20 1.14 13.58 6.07
N LYS A 21 0.52 13.51 7.25
CA LYS A 21 0.84 14.39 8.37
C LYS A 21 1.66 13.61 9.40
N GLY A 22 2.94 13.95 9.50
CA GLY A 22 3.90 13.28 10.38
C GLY A 22 5.29 13.25 9.77
N GLU A 23 6.29 12.91 10.58
CA GLU A 23 7.65 12.68 10.12
C GLU A 23 7.79 11.21 9.69
N TYR A 24 7.53 10.97 8.41
CA TYR A 24 7.74 9.67 7.77
C TYR A 24 9.05 9.69 6.99
N ASN A 25 9.78 8.57 6.99
CA ASN A 25 10.92 8.46 6.07
C ASN A 25 10.40 8.39 4.62
N LYS A 26 11.32 8.50 3.65
CA LYS A 26 10.95 8.51 2.22
C LYS A 26 10.26 7.22 1.79
N THR A 27 10.70 6.08 2.31
CA THR A 27 10.16 4.75 2.00
C THR A 27 8.73 4.60 2.51
N ASP A 28 8.47 4.91 3.78
CA ASP A 28 7.13 4.84 4.37
C ASP A 28 6.17 5.79 3.68
N SER A 29 6.61 7.03 3.42
CA SER A 29 5.81 8.01 2.67
C SER A 29 5.43 7.49 1.29
N TYR A 30 6.37 6.83 0.60
CA TYR A 30 6.15 6.26 -0.71
C TYR A 30 5.12 5.13 -0.67
N ILE A 31 5.26 4.16 0.23
CA ILE A 31 4.33 3.03 0.37
C ILE A 31 2.92 3.54 0.69
N ILE A 32 2.81 4.44 1.67
CA ILE A 32 1.50 4.98 2.07
C ILE A 32 0.85 5.71 0.89
N LEU A 33 1.62 6.51 0.14
CA LEU A 33 1.10 7.19 -1.04
C LEU A 33 0.59 6.20 -2.10
N HIS A 34 1.32 5.13 -2.38
CA HIS A 34 0.93 4.14 -3.39
C HIS A 34 -0.30 3.34 -2.95
N ILE A 35 -0.33 2.86 -1.71
CA ILE A 35 -1.46 2.13 -1.14
C ILE A 35 -2.71 3.00 -1.11
N THR A 36 -2.61 4.24 -0.63
CA THR A 36 -3.77 5.15 -0.59
C THR A 36 -4.24 5.50 -2.00
N THR A 37 -3.34 5.61 -2.97
CA THR A 37 -3.71 5.83 -4.38
C THR A 37 -4.49 4.64 -4.96
N ALA A 38 -4.01 3.41 -4.75
CA ALA A 38 -4.73 2.21 -5.15
C ALA A 38 -6.12 2.11 -4.49
N ALA A 39 -6.20 2.41 -3.20
CA ALA A 39 -7.46 2.45 -2.45
C ALA A 39 -8.41 3.52 -3.04
N ARG A 40 -7.96 4.74 -3.30
CA ARG A 40 -8.80 5.77 -3.93
C ARG A 40 -9.32 5.32 -5.29
N ILE A 41 -8.49 4.67 -6.11
CA ILE A 41 -8.91 4.21 -7.44
C ILE A 41 -10.05 3.19 -7.30
N ILE A 42 -9.91 2.17 -6.45
CA ILE A 42 -10.94 1.13 -6.34
C ILE A 42 -12.25 1.68 -5.76
N TYR A 43 -12.18 2.57 -4.77
CA TYR A 43 -13.36 3.25 -4.22
C TYR A 43 -14.02 4.18 -5.26
N ALA A 44 -13.22 4.92 -6.04
CA ALA A 44 -13.72 5.74 -7.14
C ALA A 44 -14.23 4.91 -8.32
N GLN A 45 -13.86 3.63 -8.45
CA GLN A 45 -14.45 2.72 -9.44
C GLN A 45 -15.81 2.18 -8.96
N HIS A 46 -15.96 1.96 -7.65
CA HIS A 46 -17.19 1.40 -7.05
C HIS A 46 -18.20 2.48 -6.63
N TRP A 47 -17.88 3.77 -6.77
CA TRP A 47 -18.71 4.88 -6.28
C TRP A 47 -20.19 4.86 -6.73
N LYS A 48 -20.50 4.25 -7.89
CA LYS A 48 -21.87 4.11 -8.40
C LYS A 48 -22.59 2.83 -7.98
N GLN A 49 -21.85 1.85 -7.46
CA GLN A 49 -22.38 0.51 -7.16
C GLN A 49 -23.08 0.45 -5.80
N GLY A 50 -22.96 1.49 -4.96
CA GLY A 50 -23.58 1.57 -3.64
C GLY A 50 -22.88 0.75 -2.56
N ASP A 51 -22.07 -0.23 -2.97
CA ASP A 51 -21.34 -1.13 -2.08
C ASP A 51 -19.89 -0.67 -1.85
N ILE A 52 -19.39 -0.96 -0.65
CA ILE A 52 -17.98 -0.75 -0.31
C ILE A 52 -17.14 -1.86 -0.97
N PRO A 53 -16.03 -1.53 -1.65
CA PRO A 53 -15.14 -2.56 -2.21
C PRO A 53 -14.71 -3.57 -1.15
N GLN A 54 -14.77 -4.86 -1.49
CA GLN A 54 -14.24 -5.90 -0.62
C GLN A 54 -12.74 -5.73 -0.41
N GLU A 55 -12.24 -6.13 0.76
CA GLU A 55 -10.82 -6.05 1.10
C GLU A 55 -9.94 -6.73 0.03
N GLY A 56 -10.35 -7.90 -0.47
CA GLY A 56 -9.65 -8.61 -1.53
C GLY A 56 -9.51 -7.80 -2.83
N SER A 57 -10.51 -6.99 -3.19
CA SER A 57 -10.47 -6.10 -4.35
C SER A 57 -9.49 -4.94 -4.14
N VAL A 58 -9.43 -4.40 -2.92
CA VAL A 58 -8.46 -3.36 -2.56
C VAL A 58 -7.04 -3.91 -2.60
N ILE A 59 -6.81 -5.07 -1.98
CA ILE A 59 -5.52 -5.77 -2.00
C ILE A 59 -5.08 -6.06 -3.44
N ARG A 60 -5.99 -6.57 -4.27
CA ARG A 60 -5.68 -6.83 -5.69
C ARG A 60 -5.27 -5.56 -6.41
N LYS A 61 -5.96 -4.45 -6.15
CA LYS A 61 -5.62 -3.17 -6.77
C LYS A 61 -4.25 -2.65 -6.33
N ILE A 62 -3.90 -2.84 -5.06
CA ILE A 62 -2.56 -2.49 -4.54
C ILE A 62 -1.48 -3.32 -5.25
N LEU A 63 -1.70 -4.63 -5.41
CA LEU A 63 -0.79 -5.51 -6.16
C LEU A 63 -0.60 -5.07 -7.61
N ASP A 64 -1.70 -4.78 -8.30
CA ASP A 64 -1.64 -4.32 -9.69
C ASP A 64 -0.86 -2.99 -9.78
N CYS A 65 -1.04 -2.07 -8.82
CA CYS A 65 -0.28 -0.82 -8.77
C CYS A 65 1.21 -1.02 -8.45
N ALA A 66 1.55 -1.93 -7.55
CA ALA A 66 2.94 -2.28 -7.26
C ALA A 66 3.63 -2.83 -8.51
N GLU A 67 2.98 -3.75 -9.23
CA GLU A 67 3.54 -4.30 -10.47
C GLU A 67 3.72 -3.24 -11.56
N MET A 68 2.76 -2.32 -11.70
CA MET A 68 2.91 -1.20 -12.65
C MET A 68 4.03 -0.24 -12.26
N ASP A 69 4.28 -0.03 -10.97
CA ASP A 69 5.40 0.76 -10.47
C ASP A 69 6.75 0.09 -10.79
N ARG A 70 6.84 -1.24 -10.59
CA ARG A 70 7.99 -2.07 -10.98
C ARG A 70 8.35 -1.88 -12.46
N LEU A 71 7.36 -2.09 -13.33
CA LEU A 71 7.52 -1.94 -14.79
C LEU A 71 7.91 -0.51 -15.17
N THR A 72 7.37 0.50 -14.46
CA THR A 72 7.72 1.91 -14.71
C THR A 72 9.16 2.23 -14.34
N LEU A 73 9.71 1.57 -13.31
CA LEU A 73 11.12 1.71 -12.92
C LEU A 73 12.05 1.01 -13.90
N GLU A 74 11.70 -0.20 -14.35
CA GLU A 74 12.42 -0.92 -15.40
C GLU A 74 12.54 -0.07 -16.68
N LEU A 75 11.43 0.51 -17.14
CA LEU A 75 11.41 1.39 -18.33
C LEU A 75 12.29 2.65 -18.18
N LYS A 76 12.58 3.07 -16.95
CA LYS A 76 13.40 4.24 -16.66
C LYS A 76 14.88 3.91 -16.49
N ASP A 77 15.28 2.65 -16.71
CA ASP A 77 16.64 2.14 -16.47
C ASP A 77 17.15 2.53 -15.07
N ARG A 78 16.23 2.53 -14.09
CA ARG A 78 16.55 2.80 -12.68
C ARG A 78 16.80 1.47 -11.98
N GLU A 79 17.76 1.46 -11.07
CA GLU A 79 18.12 0.27 -10.31
C GLU A 79 16.90 -0.28 -9.55
N GLU A 80 16.52 -1.52 -9.87
CA GLU A 80 15.41 -2.26 -9.23
C GLU A 80 15.56 -2.37 -7.70
N SER A 81 16.77 -2.15 -7.19
CA SER A 81 17.11 -2.12 -5.76
C SER A 81 16.23 -1.15 -4.95
N MET A 82 15.82 -0.02 -5.55
CA MET A 82 14.93 0.95 -4.92
C MET A 82 13.47 0.49 -4.86
N TYR A 83 13.04 -0.43 -5.72
CA TYR A 83 11.68 -0.98 -5.71
C TYR A 83 11.50 -2.02 -4.59
N TYR A 84 12.41 -2.99 -4.52
CA TYR A 84 12.32 -4.09 -3.55
C TYR A 84 12.44 -3.60 -2.11
N SER A 85 13.37 -2.68 -1.82
CA SER A 85 13.51 -2.12 -0.47
C SER A 85 12.26 -1.42 0.08
N VAL A 86 11.35 -0.99 -0.81
CA VAL A 86 10.13 -0.29 -0.47
C VAL A 86 8.94 -1.25 -0.37
N TRP A 87 8.76 -2.14 -1.34
CA TRP A 87 7.59 -3.04 -1.35
C TRP A 87 7.78 -4.32 -0.52
N ASP A 88 9.00 -4.70 -0.15
CA ASP A 88 9.28 -5.90 0.65
C ASP A 88 8.50 -5.93 1.96
N ALA A 89 8.40 -4.79 2.66
CA ALA A 89 7.64 -4.69 3.91
C ALA A 89 6.15 -5.02 3.70
N TRP A 90 5.57 -4.59 2.58
CA TRP A 90 4.18 -4.86 2.23
C TRP A 90 3.98 -6.33 1.85
N TYR A 91 4.88 -6.92 1.04
CA TYR A 91 4.80 -8.33 0.68
C TYR A 91 4.97 -9.25 1.88
N ILE A 92 5.92 -8.96 2.78
CA ILE A 92 6.11 -9.71 4.03
C ILE A 92 4.83 -9.66 4.88
N TRP A 93 4.22 -8.48 5.03
CA TRP A 93 2.95 -8.34 5.75
C TRP A 93 1.83 -9.15 5.09
N PHE A 94 1.71 -9.07 3.76
CA PHE A 94 0.65 -9.75 3.00
C PHE A 94 0.77 -11.28 3.11
N GLU A 95 1.98 -11.82 2.97
CA GLU A 95 2.24 -13.26 3.10
C GLU A 95 2.04 -13.77 4.54
N ASN A 96 2.39 -12.96 5.55
CA ASN A 96 2.11 -13.30 6.94
C ASN A 96 0.59 -13.32 7.22
N GLY A 97 -0.17 -12.37 6.67
CA GLY A 97 -1.63 -12.35 6.78
C GLY A 97 -2.31 -13.58 6.19
N LYS A 98 -1.81 -14.11 5.07
CA LYS A 98 -2.29 -15.38 4.50
C LYS A 98 -2.05 -16.57 5.44
N LYS A 99 -0.84 -16.70 6.00
CA LYS A 99 -0.48 -17.82 6.89
C LYS A 99 -1.36 -17.86 8.13
N SER A 100 -1.68 -16.71 8.71
CA SER A 100 -2.58 -16.63 9.87
C SER A 100 -3.99 -17.14 9.54
N ASN A 101 -4.52 -16.84 8.36
CA ASN A 101 -5.85 -17.29 7.94
C ASN A 101 -5.91 -18.79 7.56
N THR A 102 -4.77 -19.40 7.21
CA THR A 102 -4.69 -20.85 6.93
C THR A 102 -4.56 -21.70 8.19
N VAL A 103 -4.00 -21.15 9.28
CA VAL A 103 -3.85 -21.88 10.57
C VAL A 103 -5.13 -21.88 11.40
N ILE A 104 -6.07 -20.99 11.08
CA ILE A 104 -7.34 -20.79 11.82
C ILE A 104 -8.54 -21.45 11.09
N ASN A 105 -8.32 -22.12 9.95
CA ASN A 105 -9.35 -22.89 9.22
C ASN A 105 -9.12 -24.40 9.31
#